data_AF-A0A1Q8S670-F1
#
_entry.id   AF-A0A1Q8S670-F1
#
_cell.length_a   1.000
_cell.length_b   1.000
_cell.length_c   1.000
_cell.angle_alpha   90.00
_cell.angle_beta   90.00
_cell.angle_gamma   90.00
#
_symmetry.space_group_name_H-M   'P 1'
#
loop_
_entity.id
_entity.type
_entity.pdbx_description
1 polymer ?
#
loop_
_entity_poly.entity_id
_entity_poly.type
_entity_poly.pdbx_seq_one_letter_code
_entity_poly.pdbx_strand_id
1 'polypeptide(L)'
;MSADPGALEHSDADSETASVRTLESVDYDFIRENGRTYHRHSRGKYILPNDEQEQDRLWLQHHTWLRTWDENLCLCPKKDRANRVLDLGTGTGDWAFQFADEHPEAQVIGVDLSPIQSHFVPGNVTFEVYDVEHEWGWKDPFDFVFIRHLNACFTPQGWQDVIEKAFKYVNS
;
A
#
# COMPACT_ATOMS: atom_id res chain seq x y z
N MET A 1 -31.35 41.62 39.49
CA MET A 1 -30.35 41.68 38.42
C MET A 1 -29.66 40.33 38.38
N SER A 2 -30.07 39.46 37.46
CA SER A 2 -29.45 38.17 37.20
C SER A 2 -29.38 38.02 35.69
N ALA A 3 -28.15 37.98 35.17
CA ALA A 3 -27.84 37.84 33.77
C ALA A 3 -28.08 36.40 33.31
N ASP A 4 -28.60 36.26 32.10
CA ASP A 4 -28.69 35.04 31.30
C ASP A 4 -27.47 35.00 30.36
N PRO A 5 -26.58 34.00 30.42
CA PRO A 5 -25.57 33.79 29.41
C PRO A 5 -25.99 32.67 28.46
N GLY A 6 -26.04 33.03 27.18
CA GLY A 6 -26.54 32.21 26.08
C GLY A 6 -25.96 30.79 26.00
N ALA A 7 -26.85 29.86 25.69
CA ALA A 7 -26.50 28.54 25.21
C ALA A 7 -25.72 28.67 23.89
N LEU A 8 -24.48 28.20 23.90
CA LEU A 8 -23.68 28.02 22.69
C LEU A 8 -24.25 26.82 21.93
N GLU A 9 -24.77 27.07 20.73
CA GLU A 9 -25.10 26.02 19.77
C GLU A 9 -23.82 25.26 19.41
N HIS A 10 -23.80 23.97 19.73
CA HIS A 10 -22.77 23.05 19.23
C HIS A 10 -23.15 22.70 17.80
N SER A 11 -22.42 23.24 16.83
CA SER A 11 -22.52 22.81 15.44
C SER A 11 -21.88 21.42 15.35
N ASP A 12 -22.70 20.41 15.11
CA ASP A 12 -22.24 19.10 14.66
C ASP A 12 -21.57 19.29 13.30
N ALA A 13 -20.24 19.37 13.32
CA ALA A 13 -19.46 19.24 12.10
C ALA A 13 -19.52 17.77 11.67
N ASP A 14 -20.14 17.52 10.52
CA ASP A 14 -20.15 16.23 9.84
C ASP A 14 -18.72 15.70 9.73
N SER A 15 -18.37 14.75 10.61
CA SER A 15 -17.20 13.91 10.43
C SER A 15 -17.52 12.94 9.30
N GLU A 16 -17.08 13.25 8.08
CA GLU A 16 -17.04 12.29 6.98
C GLU A 16 -16.28 11.03 7.47
N THR A 17 -17.02 10.00 7.87
CA THR A 17 -16.43 8.72 8.22
C THR A 17 -15.87 8.12 6.95
N ALA A 18 -14.55 8.14 6.78
CA ALA A 18 -13.86 7.36 5.77
C ALA A 18 -14.39 5.92 5.83
N SER A 19 -15.05 5.46 4.76
CA SER A 19 -15.61 4.12 4.72
C SER A 19 -14.47 3.10 4.84
N VAL A 20 -14.48 2.26 5.87
CA VAL A 20 -13.46 1.22 6.05
C VAL A 20 -13.94 -0.06 5.36
N ARG A 21 -13.09 -0.67 4.52
CA ARG A 21 -13.35 -1.99 3.94
C ARG A 21 -12.64 -3.06 4.78
N THR A 22 -13.31 -4.21 4.92
CA THR A 22 -12.73 -5.40 5.55
C THR A 22 -12.31 -6.39 4.46
N LEU A 23 -11.04 -6.78 4.45
CA LEU A 23 -10.58 -7.89 3.60
C LEU A 23 -11.12 -9.21 4.18
N GLU A 24 -11.58 -10.12 3.32
CA GLU A 24 -11.92 -11.48 3.76
C GLU A 24 -10.65 -12.16 4.28
N SER A 25 -10.72 -12.71 5.49
CA SER A 25 -9.62 -13.51 6.06
C SER A 25 -9.51 -14.81 5.26
N VAL A 26 -8.63 -14.83 4.27
CA VAL A 26 -8.25 -16.08 3.62
C VAL A 26 -7.20 -16.73 4.51
N ASP A 27 -7.45 -17.99 4.88
CA ASP A 27 -6.52 -18.79 5.67
C ASP A 27 -5.31 -19.12 4.78
N TYR A 28 -4.37 -18.19 4.69
CA TYR A 28 -3.19 -18.34 3.85
C TYR A 28 -2.19 -19.25 4.55
N ASP A 29 -1.86 -20.35 3.87
CA ASP A 29 -0.85 -21.30 4.33
C ASP A 29 0.55 -20.64 4.34
N PHE A 30 1.06 -20.27 5.52
CA PHE A 30 2.45 -19.81 5.68
C PHE A 30 3.43 -20.97 5.87
N ILE A 31 4.68 -20.77 5.42
CA ILE A 31 5.80 -21.66 5.72
C ILE A 31 6.43 -21.21 7.03
N ARG A 32 6.75 -22.17 7.92
CA ARG A 32 7.47 -21.90 9.18
C ARG A 32 8.86 -22.53 9.11
N GLU A 33 9.89 -21.69 9.17
CA GLU A 33 11.30 -22.12 9.18
C GLU A 33 12.05 -21.29 10.22
N ASN A 34 12.86 -21.94 11.06
CA ASN A 34 13.68 -21.29 12.10
C ASN A 34 12.92 -20.34 13.05
N GLY A 35 11.64 -20.61 13.33
CA GLY A 35 10.81 -19.78 14.20
C GLY A 35 10.24 -18.51 13.54
N ARG A 36 10.45 -18.34 12.23
CA ARG A 36 9.92 -17.25 11.41
C ARG A 36 8.85 -17.77 10.46
N THR A 37 7.93 -16.92 10.02
CA THR A 37 6.97 -17.25 8.96
C THR A 37 7.37 -16.65 7.62
N TYR A 38 7.01 -17.33 6.53
CA TYR A 38 7.31 -16.93 5.15
C TYR A 38 6.11 -17.23 4.25
N HIS A 39 6.02 -16.51 3.12
CA HIS A 39 5.07 -16.79 2.04
C HIS A 39 5.28 -18.19 1.45
N ARG A 40 4.18 -18.90 1.20
CA ARG A 40 4.22 -20.20 0.52
C ARG A 40 4.20 -20.09 -1.01
N HIS A 41 3.41 -19.16 -1.53
CA HIS A 41 3.32 -18.90 -2.97
C HIS A 41 4.65 -18.28 -3.44
N SER A 42 5.21 -18.79 -4.54
CA SER A 42 6.51 -18.33 -5.07
C SER A 42 7.71 -18.55 -4.12
N ARG A 43 7.75 -19.73 -3.48
CA ARG A 43 8.85 -20.18 -2.60
C ARG A 43 10.22 -19.93 -3.26
N GLY A 44 11.10 -19.22 -2.55
CA GLY A 44 12.47 -18.92 -2.98
C GLY A 44 12.64 -17.61 -3.76
N LYS A 45 11.57 -16.91 -4.15
CA LYS A 45 11.66 -15.62 -4.83
C LYS A 45 11.92 -14.44 -3.88
N TYR A 46 11.22 -14.43 -2.75
CA TYR A 46 11.46 -13.49 -1.67
C TYR A 46 12.02 -14.23 -0.46
N ILE A 47 13.09 -13.69 0.12
CA ILE A 47 13.89 -14.39 1.15
C ILE A 47 13.60 -13.90 2.57
N LEU A 48 12.90 -12.78 2.70
CA LEU A 48 12.61 -12.20 4.01
C LEU A 48 11.35 -12.85 4.60
N PRO A 49 11.25 -12.89 5.95
CA PRO A 49 10.06 -13.35 6.65
C PRO A 49 8.81 -12.51 6.37
N ASN A 50 7.68 -12.89 6.94
CA ASN A 50 6.43 -12.11 6.87
C ASN A 50 5.69 -12.03 8.23
N ASP A 51 6.38 -12.41 9.31
CA ASP A 51 5.89 -12.30 10.69
C ASP A 51 5.89 -10.86 11.22
N GLU A 52 5.29 -10.67 12.39
CA GLU A 52 5.17 -9.39 13.10
C GLU A 52 6.49 -8.63 13.20
N GLN A 53 7.60 -9.32 13.51
CA GLN A 53 8.91 -8.68 13.61
C GLN A 53 9.36 -8.08 12.26
N GLU A 54 9.07 -8.74 11.14
CA GLU A 54 9.36 -8.17 9.82
C GLU A 54 8.40 -7.06 9.44
N GLN A 55 7.12 -7.17 9.83
CA GLN A 55 6.13 -6.11 9.63
C GLN A 55 6.54 -4.83 10.36
N ASP A 56 7.05 -4.92 11.60
CA ASP A 56 7.63 -3.78 12.34
C ASP A 56 8.82 -3.17 11.60
N ARG A 57 9.68 -4.01 11.00
CA ARG A 57 10.82 -3.55 10.20
C ARG A 57 10.36 -2.79 8.95
N LEU A 58 9.31 -3.26 8.27
CA LEU A 58 8.72 -2.60 7.10
C LEU A 58 8.08 -1.26 7.48
N TRP A 59 7.35 -1.22 8.60
CA TRP A 59 6.77 0.00 9.16
C TRP A 59 7.85 1.05 9.48
N LEU A 60 8.93 0.64 10.16
CA LEU A 60 10.06 1.54 10.47
C LEU A 60 10.76 2.02 9.19
N GLN A 61 10.91 1.15 8.20
CA GLN A 61 11.48 1.50 6.91
C GLN A 61 10.62 2.57 6.22
N HIS A 62 9.30 2.42 6.18
CA HIS A 62 8.39 3.42 5.63
C HIS A 62 8.56 4.79 6.33
N HIS A 63 8.57 4.81 7.67
CA HIS A 63 8.75 6.03 8.46
C HIS A 63 10.11 6.71 8.23
N THR A 64 11.16 5.92 8.04
CA THR A 64 12.49 6.45 7.72
C THR A 64 12.46 7.25 6.40
N TRP A 65 11.70 6.80 5.41
CA TRP A 65 11.56 7.52 4.13
C TRP A 65 10.74 8.78 4.23
N LEU A 66 9.64 8.77 5.00
CA LEU A 66 8.89 10.00 5.28
C LEU A 66 9.82 11.05 5.89
N ARG A 67 10.60 10.68 6.91
CA ARG A 67 11.59 11.59 7.51
C ARG A 67 12.66 12.05 6.52
N THR A 68 13.07 11.19 5.59
CA THR A 68 14.08 11.51 4.58
C THR A 68 13.55 12.48 3.52
N TRP A 69 12.23 12.48 3.28
CA TRP A 69 11.56 13.30 2.27
C TRP A 69 10.68 14.38 2.89
N ASP A 70 10.96 14.81 4.11
CA ASP A 70 10.23 15.86 4.82
C ASP A 70 8.71 15.62 4.82
N GLU A 71 8.33 14.40 5.22
CA GLU A 71 6.96 13.85 5.24
C GLU A 71 6.31 13.67 3.86
N ASN A 72 7.06 13.77 2.75
CA ASN A 72 6.51 13.43 1.43
C ASN A 72 6.57 11.92 1.16
N LEU A 73 5.47 11.35 0.68
CA LEU A 73 5.37 9.94 0.28
C LEU A 73 6.30 9.55 -0.87
N CYS A 74 6.57 10.48 -1.79
CA CYS A 74 7.58 10.36 -2.83
C CYS A 74 7.92 11.75 -3.40
N LEU A 75 9.01 11.82 -4.18
CA LEU A 75 9.45 13.05 -4.82
C LEU A 75 8.85 13.27 -6.21
N CYS A 76 8.02 12.34 -6.70
CA CYS A 76 7.44 12.44 -8.04
C CYS A 76 6.20 13.34 -8.01
N PRO A 77 6.17 14.47 -8.74
CA PRO A 77 5.03 15.39 -8.72
C PRO A 77 3.76 14.80 -9.36
N LYS A 78 3.86 13.67 -10.10
CA LYS A 78 2.66 12.96 -10.60
C LYS A 78 1.77 12.47 -9.46
N LYS A 79 2.31 12.31 -8.23
CA LYS A 79 1.53 11.89 -7.05
C LYS A 79 0.31 12.77 -6.82
N ASP A 80 0.43 14.09 -7.04
CA ASP A 80 -0.60 15.07 -6.67
C ASP A 80 -1.83 15.07 -7.60
N ARG A 81 -1.82 14.28 -8.68
CA ARG A 81 -2.89 14.26 -9.69
C ARG A 81 -3.29 12.85 -10.13
N ALA A 82 -2.73 11.83 -9.51
CA ALA A 82 -2.96 10.45 -9.91
C ALA A 82 -4.25 9.93 -9.29
N ASN A 83 -5.22 9.55 -10.13
CA ASN A 83 -6.50 9.02 -9.66
C ASN A 83 -6.53 7.49 -9.63
N ARG A 84 -5.65 6.83 -10.39
CA ARG A 84 -5.50 5.37 -10.37
C ARG A 84 -4.04 5.00 -10.13
N VAL A 85 -3.76 4.44 -8.95
CA VAL A 85 -2.40 4.22 -8.46
C VAL A 85 -2.15 2.74 -8.21
N LEU A 86 -0.97 2.27 -8.60
CA LEU A 86 -0.48 0.92 -8.33
C LEU A 86 0.75 1.00 -7.42
N ASP A 87 0.70 0.37 -6.26
CA ASP A 87 1.84 0.18 -5.36
C ASP A 87 2.36 -1.26 -5.46
N LEU A 88 3.50 -1.44 -6.15
CA LEU A 88 4.11 -2.75 -6.38
C LEU A 88 5.00 -3.15 -5.21
N GLY A 89 4.72 -4.32 -4.62
CA GLY A 89 5.43 -4.77 -3.42
C GLY A 89 5.02 -3.97 -2.20
N THR A 90 3.71 -3.82 -1.99
CA THR A 90 3.14 -2.93 -0.98
C THR A 90 3.53 -3.32 0.45
N GLY A 91 4.02 -4.54 0.68
CA GLY A 91 4.42 -5.03 1.99
C GLY A 91 3.26 -4.97 2.97
N THR A 92 3.43 -4.28 4.09
CA THR A 92 2.37 -4.00 5.08
C THR A 92 1.27 -3.06 4.59
N GLY A 93 1.49 -2.36 3.46
CA GLY A 93 0.52 -1.46 2.87
C GLY A 93 0.57 -0.01 3.37
N ASP A 94 1.54 0.34 4.22
CA ASP A 94 1.61 1.68 4.85
C ASP A 94 1.64 2.82 3.82
N TRP A 95 2.39 2.64 2.73
CA TRP A 95 2.48 3.66 1.67
C TRP A 95 1.15 3.81 0.93
N ALA A 96 0.54 2.70 0.50
CA ALA A 96 -0.75 2.72 -0.19
C ALA A 96 -1.86 3.31 0.70
N PHE A 97 -1.85 2.99 2.00
CA PHE A 97 -2.78 3.55 2.97
C PHE A 97 -2.65 5.06 3.05
N GLN A 98 -1.43 5.57 3.32
CA GLN A 98 -1.22 7.01 3.47
C GLN A 98 -1.48 7.77 2.17
N PHE A 99 -1.11 7.21 1.02
CA PHE A 99 -1.44 7.82 -0.27
C PHE A 99 -2.95 7.99 -0.43
N ALA A 100 -3.72 6.95 -0.11
CA ALA A 100 -5.17 7.00 -0.22
C ALA A 100 -5.83 7.95 0.78
N ASP A 101 -5.21 8.17 1.95
CA ASP A 101 -5.65 9.15 2.95
C ASP A 101 -5.37 10.59 2.49
N GLU A 102 -4.19 10.85 1.88
CA GLU A 102 -3.83 12.15 1.29
C GLU A 102 -4.63 12.47 0.01
N HIS A 103 -5.10 11.44 -0.70
CA HIS A 103 -5.77 11.51 -1.99
C HIS A 103 -7.10 10.73 -1.97
N PRO A 104 -8.15 11.21 -1.29
CA PRO A 104 -9.44 10.52 -1.17
C PRO A 104 -10.12 10.29 -2.53
N GLU A 105 -9.79 11.08 -3.56
CA GLU A 105 -10.23 10.92 -4.93
C GLU A 105 -9.57 9.75 -5.68
N ALA A 106 -8.38 9.34 -5.24
CA ALA A 106 -7.59 8.32 -5.91
C ALA A 106 -8.00 6.91 -5.48
N GLN A 107 -7.99 5.97 -6.41
CA GLN A 107 -8.07 4.54 -6.16
C GLN A 107 -6.66 3.96 -6.14
N VAL A 108 -6.27 3.39 -5.00
CA VAL A 108 -4.96 2.79 -4.79
C VAL A 108 -5.08 1.27 -4.75
N ILE A 109 -4.33 0.59 -5.61
CA ILE A 109 -4.19 -0.86 -5.62
C ILE A 109 -2.79 -1.19 -5.12
N GLY A 110 -2.69 -1.82 -3.96
CA GLY A 110 -1.43 -2.35 -3.44
C GLY A 110 -1.34 -3.84 -3.74
N VAL A 111 -0.18 -4.30 -4.22
CA VAL A 111 0.02 -5.71 -4.54
C VAL A 111 1.26 -6.28 -3.87
N ASP A 112 1.15 -7.50 -3.36
CA ASP A 112 2.28 -8.22 -2.76
C ASP A 112 2.13 -9.74 -2.93
N LEU A 113 3.21 -10.50 -2.75
CA LEU A 113 3.15 -11.96 -2.67
C LEU A 113 2.55 -12.44 -1.35
N SER A 114 2.70 -11.65 -0.29
CA SER A 114 2.28 -11.99 1.06
C SER A 114 1.05 -11.18 1.48
N PRO A 115 -0.03 -11.82 1.94
CA PRO A 115 -1.21 -11.16 2.48
C PRO A 115 -1.00 -10.78 3.94
N ILE A 116 -0.21 -9.74 4.18
CA ILE A 116 0.15 -9.24 5.53
C ILE A 116 -0.38 -7.83 5.80
N GLN A 117 -1.26 -7.34 4.95
CA GLN A 117 -1.82 -6.01 5.05
C GLN A 117 -2.93 -5.96 6.12
N SER A 118 -3.22 -4.77 6.62
CA SER A 118 -4.34 -4.56 7.54
C SER A 118 -5.66 -5.02 6.91
N HIS A 119 -6.50 -5.66 7.72
CA HIS A 119 -7.86 -5.97 7.31
C HIS A 119 -8.75 -4.72 7.29
N PHE A 120 -8.34 -3.63 7.95
CA PHE A 120 -9.09 -2.38 8.00
C PHE A 120 -8.37 -1.36 7.13
N VAL A 121 -8.94 -1.08 5.95
CA VAL A 121 -8.34 -0.20 4.94
C VAL A 121 -9.33 0.89 4.50
N PRO A 122 -8.85 2.06 4.04
CA PRO A 122 -9.70 3.09 3.46
C PRO A 122 -10.50 2.55 2.27
N GLY A 123 -11.68 3.11 2.03
CA GLY A 123 -12.60 2.63 1.00
C GLY A 123 -12.09 2.77 -0.43
N ASN A 124 -11.01 3.51 -0.62
CA ASN A 124 -10.31 3.74 -1.87
C ASN A 124 -8.97 2.97 -1.97
N VAL A 125 -8.71 2.02 -1.05
CA VAL A 125 -7.58 1.08 -1.12
C VAL A 125 -8.09 -0.33 -1.39
N THR A 126 -7.38 -1.06 -2.25
CA THR A 126 -7.55 -2.51 -2.44
C THR A 126 -6.19 -3.18 -2.39
N PHE A 127 -6.09 -4.28 -1.62
CA PHE A 127 -4.89 -5.11 -1.58
C PHE A 127 -5.13 -6.44 -2.29
N GLU A 128 -4.18 -6.85 -3.14
CA GLU A 128 -4.27 -8.09 -3.90
C GLU A 128 -3.00 -8.93 -3.72
N VAL A 129 -3.16 -10.24 -3.53
CA VAL A 129 -2.03 -11.17 -3.60
C VAL A 129 -1.69 -11.39 -5.06
N TYR A 130 -0.55 -10.85 -5.50
CA TYR A 130 -0.18 -10.81 -6.92
C TYR A 130 1.33 -10.99 -7.11
N ASP A 131 1.71 -11.92 -7.97
CA ASP A 131 3.10 -12.06 -8.42
C ASP A 131 3.34 -11.17 -9.65
N VAL A 132 3.99 -10.04 -9.40
CA VAL A 132 4.22 -8.99 -10.41
C VAL A 132 5.17 -9.41 -11.54
N GLU A 133 5.88 -10.55 -11.41
CA GLU A 133 6.67 -11.11 -12.51
C GLU A 133 5.79 -11.78 -13.58
N HIS A 134 4.57 -12.23 -13.24
CA HIS A 134 3.62 -12.75 -14.23
C HIS A 134 3.04 -11.65 -15.13
N GLU A 135 2.27 -12.06 -16.13
CA GLU A 135 1.52 -11.16 -17.01
C GLU A 135 0.57 -10.27 -16.21
N TRP A 136 0.45 -9.00 -16.61
CA TRP A 136 -0.38 -8.01 -15.92
C TRP A 136 -1.81 -8.03 -16.46
N GLY A 137 -2.79 -8.30 -15.59
CA GLY A 137 -4.19 -8.52 -15.97
C GLY A 137 -5.08 -7.27 -15.98
N TRP A 138 -4.58 -6.10 -15.59
CA TRP A 138 -5.38 -4.87 -15.52
C TRP A 138 -5.80 -4.39 -16.91
N LYS A 139 -7.06 -3.98 -17.04
CA LYS A 139 -7.62 -3.48 -18.31
C LYS A 139 -7.30 -2.02 -18.56
N ASP A 140 -7.37 -1.23 -17.49
CA ASP A 140 -7.17 0.21 -17.54
C ASP A 140 -5.76 0.56 -17.05
N PRO A 141 -5.08 1.50 -17.73
CA PRO A 141 -3.77 1.98 -17.31
C PRO A 141 -3.84 2.74 -15.97
N PHE A 142 -2.71 2.82 -15.29
CA PHE A 142 -2.52 3.57 -14.06
C PHE A 142 -1.99 4.96 -14.37
N ASP A 143 -2.34 5.95 -13.55
CA ASP A 143 -1.75 7.29 -13.63
C ASP A 143 -0.38 7.33 -12.96
N PHE A 144 -0.18 6.45 -11.97
CA PHE A 144 1.04 6.36 -11.21
C PHE A 144 1.31 4.92 -10.79
N VAL A 145 2.51 4.43 -11.12
CA VAL A 145 3.03 3.14 -10.64
C VAL A 145 4.18 3.44 -9.70
N PHE A 146 4.02 3.06 -8.44
CA PHE A 146 5.01 3.23 -7.40
C PHE A 146 5.73 1.92 -7.13
N ILE A 147 7.06 2.00 -7.01
CA ILE A 147 7.93 0.88 -6.70
C ILE A 147 8.96 1.35 -5.68
N ARG A 148 9.03 0.69 -4.53
CA ARG A 148 10.05 0.97 -3.51
C ARG A 148 10.46 -0.32 -2.81
N HIS A 149 11.74 -0.46 -2.50
CA HIS A 149 12.31 -1.59 -1.74
C HIS A 149 12.18 -3.00 -2.33
N LEU A 150 11.99 -3.12 -3.65
CA LEU A 150 12.03 -4.43 -4.32
C LEU A 150 13.44 -4.90 -4.72
N ASN A 151 14.51 -4.24 -4.26
CA ASN A 151 15.91 -4.43 -4.68
C ASN A 151 16.39 -5.89 -4.76
N ALA A 152 15.91 -6.76 -3.87
CA ALA A 152 16.31 -8.16 -3.76
C ALA A 152 15.24 -9.16 -4.22
N CYS A 153 14.19 -8.70 -4.91
CA CYS A 153 13.02 -9.53 -5.23
C CYS A 153 13.08 -10.17 -6.62
N PHE A 154 13.89 -9.62 -7.52
CA PHE A 154 13.92 -10.01 -8.92
C PHE A 154 15.32 -10.37 -9.39
N THR A 155 15.38 -11.27 -10.36
CA THR A 155 16.59 -11.47 -11.16
C THR A 155 16.87 -10.23 -12.02
N PRO A 156 18.07 -10.08 -12.61
CA PRO A 156 18.32 -8.98 -13.56
C PRO A 156 17.32 -8.91 -14.71
N GLN A 157 16.86 -10.05 -15.22
CA GLN A 157 15.82 -10.09 -16.27
C GLN A 157 14.45 -9.72 -15.71
N GLY A 158 14.08 -10.26 -14.53
CA GLY A 158 12.80 -9.92 -13.89
C GLY A 158 12.65 -8.42 -13.63
N TRP A 159 13.75 -7.73 -13.28
CA TRP A 159 13.76 -6.28 -13.17
C TRP A 159 13.46 -5.57 -14.48
N GLN A 160 14.05 -6.01 -15.59
CA GLN A 160 13.75 -5.44 -16.91
C GLN A 160 12.28 -5.64 -17.27
N ASP A 161 11.78 -6.86 -17.12
CA ASP A 161 10.40 -7.21 -17.46
C ASP A 161 9.39 -6.42 -16.63
N VAL A 162 9.62 -6.27 -15.31
CA VAL A 162 8.74 -5.49 -14.41
C VAL A 162 8.75 -4.00 -14.77
N ILE A 163 9.91 -3.43 -15.08
CA ILE A 163 10.01 -2.01 -15.46
C ILE A 163 9.33 -1.77 -16.82
N GLU A 164 9.56 -2.62 -17.81
CA GLU A 164 8.89 -2.53 -19.12
C GLU A 164 7.37 -2.61 -18.99
N LYS A 165 6.87 -3.53 -18.15
CA LYS A 165 5.44 -3.60 -17.82
C LYS A 165 4.94 -2.33 -17.13
N ALA A 166 5.68 -1.81 -16.15
CA ALA A 166 5.31 -0.56 -15.47
C ALA A 166 5.15 0.60 -16.47
N PHE A 167 6.09 0.76 -17.42
CA PHE A 167 5.99 1.78 -18.46
C PHE A 167 4.84 1.55 -19.44
N LYS A 168 4.54 0.29 -19.79
CA LYS A 168 3.40 -0.05 -20.65
C LYS A 168 2.05 0.25 -20.00
N TYR A 169 1.95 0.07 -18.69
CA TYR A 169 0.70 0.20 -17.93
C TYR A 169 0.52 1.57 -17.27
N VAL A 170 1.49 2.49 -17.38
CA VAL A 170 1.33 3.86 -16.90
C VAL A 170 0.92 4.81 -18.04
N ASN A 171 -0.06 5.66 -17.78
CA ASN A 171 -0.43 6.75 -18.68
C ASN A 171 0.77 7.69 -18.88
N SER A 172 1.15 7.87 -20.14
CA SER A 172 2.27 8.74 -20.54
C SER A 172 1.87 10.21 -20.44
#